data_AF-A0A2R6NIA2-F1
#
_entry.id   AF-A0A2R6NIA2-F1
#
_cell.length_a   1.000
_cell.length_b   1.000
_cell.length_c   1.000
_cell.angle_alpha   90.00
_cell.angle_beta   90.00
_cell.angle_gamma   90.00
#
_symmetry.space_group_name_H-M   'P 1'
#
loop_
_entity.id
_entity.type
_entity.pdbx_description
1 polymer ?
#
loop_
_entity_poly.entity_id
_entity_poly.type
_entity_poly.pdbx_seq_one_letter_code
_entity_poly.pdbx_strand_id
1 'polypeptide(L)'
;MIGAQGTSYRHPAIQEVVIKSWFRNRKDEGISQADFFDAPGIPLPTLALVITAIENALDEWETGIHTQRDFTDKEYAKRYREHLTVLKAWEKLTVERKTMSSRKLQMDILKAAHAAVGISDDDTAPAETVPALDDLASAE
;
A
#
# COMPACT_ATOMS: atom_id res chain seq x y z
N MET A 1 -11.08 3.09 25.92
CA MET A 1 -10.42 2.02 25.15
C MET A 1 -9.16 2.58 24.51
N ILE A 2 -8.12 1.74 24.45
CA ILE A 2 -6.72 2.05 24.16
C ILE A 2 -6.57 3.03 22.99
N GLY A 3 -6.10 4.25 23.29
CA GLY A 3 -5.65 5.20 22.29
C GLY A 3 -4.38 4.65 21.64
N ALA A 4 -4.55 3.98 20.50
CA ALA A 4 -3.46 3.44 19.71
C ALA A 4 -2.53 4.59 19.32
N GLN A 5 -1.24 4.43 19.62
CA GLN A 5 -0.18 5.37 19.28
C GLN A 5 -0.22 5.65 17.77
N GLY A 6 -0.89 6.74 17.39
CA GLY A 6 -1.20 7.07 16.01
C GLY A 6 0.05 7.56 15.29
N THR A 7 0.70 6.69 14.54
CA THR A 7 1.42 7.14 13.35
C THR A 7 0.36 7.61 12.35
N SER A 8 0.49 8.81 11.77
CA SER A 8 -0.56 9.46 10.94
C SER A 8 -1.13 8.60 9.80
N TYR A 9 -0.44 7.52 9.40
CA TYR A 9 -0.80 6.63 8.29
C TYR A 9 -1.48 5.31 8.69
N ARG A 10 -1.94 5.18 9.95
CA ARG A 10 -2.64 3.97 10.46
C ARG A 10 -4.16 4.09 10.49
N HIS A 11 -4.73 5.13 9.86
CA HIS A 11 -6.18 5.30 9.85
C HIS A 11 -6.86 4.14 9.08
N PRO A 12 -7.93 3.52 9.60
CA PRO A 12 -8.60 2.38 8.95
C PRO A 12 -9.02 2.62 7.50
N ALA A 13 -9.36 3.87 7.15
CA ALA A 13 -9.71 4.25 5.78
C ALA A 13 -8.60 3.92 4.76
N ILE A 14 -7.32 4.04 5.14
CA ILE A 14 -6.19 3.72 4.25
C ILE A 14 -6.22 2.23 3.91
N GLN A 15 -6.35 1.38 4.93
CA GLN A 15 -6.44 -0.07 4.74
C GLN A 15 -7.68 -0.44 3.92
N GLU A 16 -8.82 0.17 4.21
CA GLU A 16 -10.08 -0.11 3.52
C GLU A 16 -10.01 0.23 2.03
N VAL A 17 -9.41 1.37 1.68
CA VAL A 17 -9.22 1.77 0.28
C VAL A 17 -8.27 0.79 -0.42
N VAL A 18 -7.17 0.36 0.22
CA VAL A 18 -6.26 -0.65 -0.35
C VAL A 18 -7.00 -1.95 -0.65
N ILE A 19 -7.75 -2.47 0.33
CA ILE A 19 -8.50 -3.73 0.18
C ILE A 19 -9.53 -3.62 -0.95
N LYS A 20 -10.34 -2.55 -0.95
CA LYS A 20 -11.40 -2.38 -1.95
C LYS A 20 -10.87 -2.16 -3.38
N SER A 21 -9.64 -1.68 -3.51
CA SER A 21 -9.02 -1.35 -4.80
C SER A 21 -8.29 -2.54 -5.42
N TRP A 22 -7.55 -3.33 -4.63
CA TRP A 22 -6.66 -4.38 -5.17
C TRP A 22 -6.84 -5.77 -4.55
N PHE A 23 -7.63 -5.92 -3.48
CA PHE A 23 -7.78 -7.17 -2.74
C PHE A 23 -9.25 -7.45 -2.38
N ARG A 24 -10.19 -7.15 -3.28
CA ARG A 24 -11.61 -7.45 -3.08
C ARG A 24 -11.87 -8.94 -3.23
N ASN A 25 -11.20 -9.58 -4.19
CA ASN A 25 -11.37 -10.99 -4.51
C ASN A 25 -10.01 -11.67 -4.81
N ARG A 26 -10.00 -13.01 -4.82
CA ARG A 26 -8.81 -13.83 -5.18
C ARG A 26 -8.32 -13.68 -6.62
N LYS A 27 -9.02 -12.93 -7.46
CA LYS A 27 -8.66 -12.68 -8.87
C LYS A 27 -8.09 -11.28 -9.10
N ASP A 28 -8.08 -10.43 -8.08
CA ASP A 28 -7.65 -9.04 -8.22
C ASP A 28 -6.12 -8.96 -8.36
N GLU A 29 -5.61 -7.79 -8.76
CA GLU A 29 -4.18 -7.61 -9.03
C GLU A 29 -3.33 -7.81 -7.77
N GLY A 30 -3.86 -7.49 -6.59
CA GLY A 30 -3.15 -7.70 -5.32
C GLY A 30 -2.85 -9.16 -5.01
N ILE A 31 -3.60 -10.11 -5.59
CA ILE A 31 -3.38 -11.55 -5.42
C ILE A 31 -2.69 -12.16 -6.65
N SER A 32 -3.14 -11.81 -7.85
CA SER A 32 -2.60 -12.36 -9.09
C SER A 32 -1.19 -11.85 -9.40
N GLN A 33 -0.78 -10.71 -8.85
CA GLN A 33 0.53 -10.10 -9.04
C GLN A 33 1.20 -9.84 -7.68
N ALA A 34 1.26 -10.87 -6.83
CA ALA A 34 1.78 -10.80 -5.47
C ALA A 34 3.22 -10.25 -5.40
N ASP A 35 4.03 -10.48 -6.44
CA ASP A 35 5.40 -9.95 -6.55
C ASP A 35 5.51 -8.42 -6.36
N PHE A 36 4.47 -7.64 -6.70
CA PHE A 36 4.46 -6.19 -6.49
C PHE A 36 4.22 -5.77 -5.03
N PHE A 37 3.79 -6.71 -4.17
CA PHE A 37 3.39 -6.47 -2.80
C PHE A 37 4.17 -7.31 -1.77
N ASP A 38 4.81 -8.41 -2.16
CA ASP A 38 5.38 -9.42 -1.25
C ASP A 38 6.63 -8.97 -0.47
N ALA A 39 7.33 -7.91 -0.89
CA ALA A 39 8.48 -7.39 -0.15
C ALA A 39 8.60 -5.85 -0.22
N PRO A 40 8.54 -5.12 0.92
CA PRO A 40 8.33 -5.55 2.30
C PRO A 40 6.85 -5.56 2.75
N GLY A 41 5.90 -5.54 1.82
CA GLY A 41 4.48 -5.27 2.06
C GLY A 41 3.96 -4.24 1.06
N ILE A 42 2.79 -3.62 1.33
CA ILE A 42 2.22 -2.60 0.44
C ILE A 42 3.25 -1.47 0.18
N PRO A 43 3.60 -1.16 -1.08
CA PRO A 43 4.62 -0.16 -1.38
C PRO A 43 4.25 1.25 -0.86
N LEU A 44 5.26 2.02 -0.41
CA LEU A 44 5.05 3.42 -0.01
C LEU A 44 4.43 4.30 -1.13
N PRO A 45 4.79 4.12 -2.42
CA PRO A 45 4.09 4.79 -3.52
C PRO A 45 2.59 4.48 -3.55
N THR A 46 2.20 3.23 -3.33
CA THR A 46 0.78 2.82 -3.26
C THR A 46 0.08 3.48 -2.09
N LEU A 47 0.72 3.54 -0.91
CA LEU A 47 0.17 4.25 0.24
C LEU A 47 0.01 5.75 -0.05
N ALA A 48 1.02 6.40 -0.66
CA ALA A 48 0.93 7.80 -1.05
C ALA A 48 -0.23 8.04 -2.01
N LEU A 49 -0.44 7.15 -2.98
CA LEU A 49 -1.56 7.22 -3.92
C LEU A 49 -2.90 7.14 -3.20
N VAL A 50 -3.06 6.17 -2.30
CA VAL A 50 -4.27 5.99 -1.48
C VAL A 50 -4.56 7.21 -0.61
N ILE A 51 -3.54 7.75 0.07
CA ILE A 51 -3.68 8.94 0.91
C ILE A 51 -4.11 10.13 0.05
N THR A 52 -3.54 10.27 -1.15
CA THR A 52 -3.90 11.35 -2.07
C THR A 52 -5.34 11.20 -2.60
N ALA A 53 -5.78 9.96 -2.86
CA ALA A 53 -7.17 9.70 -3.24
C ALA A 53 -8.14 10.00 -2.09
N ILE A 54 -7.75 9.72 -0.84
CA ILE A 54 -8.52 10.10 0.35
C ILE A 54 -8.56 11.63 0.48
N GLU A 55 -7.44 12.33 0.27
CA GLU A 55 -7.41 13.81 0.26
C GLU A 55 -8.32 14.38 -0.82
N ASN A 56 -8.33 13.80 -2.03
CA ASN A 56 -9.26 14.18 -3.08
C ASN A 56 -10.73 13.99 -2.66
N ALA A 57 -11.08 12.84 -2.09
CA ALA A 57 -12.43 12.59 -1.59
C ALA A 57 -12.82 13.55 -0.44
N LEU A 58 -11.87 14.01 0.37
CA LEU A 58 -12.11 15.02 1.40
C LEU A 58 -12.31 16.42 0.80
N ASP A 59 -11.53 16.77 -0.23
CA ASP A 59 -11.66 18.04 -0.96
C ASP A 59 -13.03 18.17 -1.63
N GLU A 60 -13.68 17.06 -2.03
CA GLU A 60 -15.05 17.07 -2.55
C GLU A 60 -16.08 17.61 -1.53
N TRP A 61 -15.75 17.56 -0.24
CA TRP A 61 -16.61 18.03 0.85
C TRP A 61 -16.12 19.31 1.52
N GLU A 62 -15.07 19.95 0.99
CA GLU A 62 -14.42 21.11 1.61
C GLU A 62 -15.39 22.28 1.89
N THR A 63 -16.38 22.48 1.03
CA THR A 63 -17.37 23.56 1.15
C THR A 63 -18.52 23.23 2.11
N GLY A 64 -18.55 22.03 2.68
CA GLY A 64 -19.67 21.49 3.44
C GLY A 64 -20.80 20.88 2.58
N ILE A 65 -20.70 20.99 1.25
CA ILE A 65 -21.60 20.36 0.28
C ILE A 65 -20.75 19.51 -0.67
N HIS A 66 -21.21 18.30 -0.97
CA HIS A 66 -20.53 17.42 -1.92
C HIS A 66 -20.45 18.07 -3.31
N THR A 67 -19.22 18.23 -3.79
CA THR A 67 -18.89 18.70 -5.13
C THR A 67 -17.92 17.70 -5.73
N GLN A 68 -18.37 16.98 -6.76
CA GLN A 68 -17.53 16.01 -7.46
C GLN A 68 -16.25 16.69 -7.99
N ARG A 69 -15.10 16.05 -7.76
CA ARG A 69 -13.81 16.52 -8.24
C ARG A 69 -13.02 15.38 -8.85
N ASP A 70 -12.46 15.62 -10.03
CA ASP A 70 -11.72 14.57 -10.72
C ASP A 70 -10.37 14.29 -10.06
N PHE A 71 -10.10 13.01 -9.78
CA PHE A 71 -8.79 12.56 -9.30
C PHE A 71 -7.80 12.48 -10.47
N THR A 72 -7.20 13.62 -10.82
CA THR A 72 -6.27 13.74 -11.95
C THR A 72 -4.86 14.11 -11.51
N ASP A 73 -3.87 13.71 -12.33
CA ASP A 73 -2.46 14.09 -12.13
C ASP A 73 -2.31 15.62 -12.10
N LYS A 74 -2.99 16.35 -12.99
CA LYS A 74 -2.94 17.81 -13.05
C LYS A 74 -3.23 18.47 -11.70
N GLU A 75 -4.18 17.95 -10.93
CA GLU A 75 -4.59 18.52 -9.65
C GLU A 75 -3.85 17.91 -8.45
N TYR A 76 -3.56 16.61 -8.48
CA TYR A 76 -3.12 15.86 -7.30
C TYR A 76 -1.67 15.37 -7.35
N ALA A 77 -0.95 15.52 -8.47
CA ALA A 77 0.45 15.07 -8.56
C ALA A 77 1.37 15.70 -7.51
N LYS A 78 1.13 16.99 -7.21
CA LYS A 78 1.91 17.72 -6.20
C LYS A 78 1.70 17.10 -4.82
N ARG A 79 0.43 16.91 -4.42
CA ARG A 79 0.04 16.31 -3.13
C ARG A 79 0.56 14.88 -3.00
N TYR A 80 0.45 14.08 -4.06
CA TYR A 80 1.04 12.75 -4.12
C TYR A 80 2.53 12.75 -3.83
N ARG A 81 3.30 13.62 -4.49
CA ARG A 81 4.75 13.75 -4.26
C ARG A 81 5.07 14.22 -2.84
N GLU A 82 4.26 15.10 -2.27
CA GLU A 82 4.40 15.56 -0.89
C GLU A 82 4.18 14.41 0.10
N HIS A 83 3.08 13.66 -0.03
CA HIS A 83 2.82 12.47 0.79
C HIS A 83 3.92 11.42 0.66
N LEU A 84 4.38 11.13 -0.56
CA LEU A 84 5.46 10.19 -0.80
C LEU A 84 6.78 10.66 -0.15
N THR A 85 7.06 11.96 -0.20
CA THR A 85 8.25 12.54 0.44
C THR A 85 8.20 12.35 1.95
N VAL A 86 7.05 12.60 2.57
CA VAL A 86 6.86 12.41 4.01
C VAL A 86 6.98 10.92 4.39
N LEU A 87 6.37 10.02 3.62
CA LEU A 87 6.49 8.58 3.85
C LEU A 87 7.94 8.08 3.76
N LYS A 88 8.70 8.53 2.75
CA LYS A 88 10.12 8.19 2.60
C LYS A 88 10.98 8.77 3.71
N ALA A 89 10.71 10.01 4.13
CA ALA A 89 11.40 10.63 5.26
C ALA A 89 11.12 9.85 6.56
N TRP A 90 9.88 9.41 6.77
CA TRP A 90 9.50 8.58 7.90
C TRP A 90 10.16 7.19 7.85
N GLU A 91 10.18 6.54 6.70
CA GLU A 91 10.89 5.27 6.51
C GLU A 91 12.36 5.39 6.93
N LYS A 92 13.07 6.39 6.40
CA LYS A 92 14.46 6.68 6.77
C LYS A 92 14.63 6.85 8.28
N LEU A 93 13.77 7.65 8.91
CA LEU A 93 13.80 7.87 10.36
C LEU A 93 13.59 6.57 11.14
N THR A 94 12.68 5.69 10.69
CA THR A 94 12.39 4.42 11.36
C THR A 94 13.51 3.40 11.24
N VAL A 95 14.26 3.43 10.14
CA VAL A 95 15.47 2.63 9.93
C VAL A 95 16.59 3.13 10.84
N GLU A 96 16.85 4.44 10.87
CA GLU A 96 17.85 5.07 11.74
C GLU A 96 17.59 4.77 13.22
N ARG A 97 16.31 4.82 13.63
CA ARG A 97 15.88 4.53 15.01
C ARG A 97 15.66 3.05 15.30
N LYS A 98 15.85 2.16 14.31
CA LYS A 98 15.65 0.71 14.42
C LYS A 98 14.25 0.30 14.91
N THR A 99 13.23 1.12 14.67
CA THR A 99 11.85 0.82 15.06
C THR A 99 11.10 -0.01 14.03
N MET A 100 11.48 0.14 12.75
CA MET A 100 10.86 -0.51 11.59
C MET A 100 9.35 -0.26 11.48
N SER A 101 8.84 0.84 12.05
CA SER A 101 7.39 1.10 12.11
C SER A 101 6.73 1.28 10.74
N SER A 102 7.47 1.83 9.77
CA SER A 102 7.05 1.95 8.37
C SER A 102 6.84 0.57 7.74
N ARG A 103 7.83 -0.30 7.86
CA ARG A 103 7.75 -1.69 7.39
C ARG A 103 6.61 -2.45 8.06
N LYS A 104 6.45 -2.30 9.39
CA LYS A 104 5.32 -2.91 10.11
C LYS A 104 3.98 -2.45 9.55
N LEU A 105 3.81 -1.16 9.26
CA LEU A 105 2.59 -0.66 8.61
C LEU A 105 2.33 -1.36 7.26
N GLN A 106 3.34 -1.42 6.39
CA GLN A 106 3.21 -2.04 5.05
C GLN A 106 2.80 -3.52 5.14
N MET A 107 3.40 -4.26 6.08
CA MET A 107 3.07 -5.66 6.35
C MET A 107 1.69 -5.83 6.98
N ASP A 108 1.35 -4.99 7.98
CA ASP A 108 0.06 -5.04 8.68
C ASP A 108 -1.10 -4.85 7.69
N ILE A 109 -0.97 -3.91 6.74
CA ILE A 109 -1.99 -3.68 5.71
C ILE A 109 -2.06 -4.86 4.73
N LEU A 110 -0.93 -5.40 4.26
CA LEU A 110 -0.93 -6.55 3.35
C LEU A 110 -1.57 -7.78 4.00
N LYS A 111 -1.20 -8.06 5.25
CA LYS A 111 -1.79 -9.17 6.03
C LYS A 111 -3.30 -9.01 6.18
N ALA A 112 -3.76 -7.79 6.49
CA ALA A 112 -5.19 -7.52 6.57
C ALA A 112 -5.89 -7.70 5.22
N ALA A 113 -5.21 -7.38 4.12
CA ALA A 113 -5.73 -7.57 2.77
C ALA A 113 -5.84 -9.04 2.36
N HIS A 114 -4.83 -9.87 2.66
CA HIS A 114 -4.90 -11.32 2.49
C HIS A 114 -6.02 -11.95 3.33
N ALA A 115 -6.15 -11.53 4.59
CA ALA A 115 -7.22 -12.00 5.47
C ALA A 115 -8.62 -11.66 4.90
N ALA A 116 -8.79 -10.50 4.26
CA ALA A 116 -10.06 -10.09 3.66
C ALA A 116 -10.53 -11.01 2.50
N VAL A 117 -9.60 -11.67 1.81
CA VAL A 117 -9.89 -12.65 0.75
C VAL A 117 -9.77 -14.12 1.20
N GLY A 118 -9.62 -14.33 2.52
CA GLY A 118 -9.51 -15.65 3.14
C GLY A 118 -8.23 -16.39 2.75
N ILE A 119 -7.11 -15.69 2.60
CA ILE A 119 -5.76 -16.28 2.50
C ILE A 119 -5.14 -16.20 3.89
N SER A 120 -4.66 -17.34 4.41
CA SER A 120 -3.99 -17.41 5.71
C SER A 120 -2.46 -17.41 5.53
N ASP A 121 -1.71 -16.95 6.54
CA ASP A 121 -0.24 -16.90 6.48
C ASP A 121 0.41 -18.30 6.30
N ASP A 122 -0.34 -19.39 6.50
CA ASP A 122 0.11 -20.78 6.25
C ASP A 122 0.06 -21.20 4.77
N ASP A 123 -0.67 -20.47 3.92
CA ASP A 123 -0.87 -20.82 2.50
C ASP A 123 0.21 -20.23 1.57
N THR A 124 1.00 -19.26 2.06
CA THR A 124 2.04 -18.59 1.28
C THR A 124 3.37 -19.34 1.40
N ALA A 125 3.42 -20.56 0.87
CA ALA A 125 4.71 -21.19 0.55
C ALA A 125 5.43 -20.33 -0.51
N PRO A 126 6.77 -20.14 -0.42
CA PRO A 126 7.47 -19.32 -1.39
C PRO A 126 7.30 -19.94 -2.78
N ALA A 127 6.79 -19.14 -3.72
CA ALA A 127 6.71 -19.50 -5.12
C ALA A 127 8.07 -20.06 -5.55
N GLU A 128 8.03 -21.24 -6.15
CA GLU A 128 9.21 -21.89 -6.74
C GLU A 128 9.92 -20.86 -7.62
N THR A 129 11.21 -20.64 -7.31
CA THR A 129 12.09 -19.75 -8.05
C THR A 129 12.08 -20.16 -9.52
N VAL A 130 11.39 -19.39 -10.36
CA VAL A 130 11.54 -19.50 -11.82
C VAL A 130 13.00 -19.17 -12.13
N PRO A 131 13.74 -20.03 -12.86
CA PRO A 131 15.14 -19.77 -13.17
C PRO A 131 15.29 -18.45 -13.90
N ALA A 132 16.38 -17.74 -13.63
CA ALA A 132 16.69 -16.50 -14.32
C ALA A 132 16.82 -16.75 -15.82
N LEU A 133 16.39 -15.78 -16.63
CA LEU A 133 16.41 -15.83 -18.09
C LEU A 133 17.81 -16.09 -18.69
N ASP A 134 18.87 -15.91 -17.90
CA ASP A 134 20.26 -16.19 -18.27
C ASP A 134 20.56 -17.71 -18.38
N ASP A 135 19.76 -18.58 -17.77
CA ASP A 135 20.00 -20.04 -17.76
C ASP A 135 19.58 -20.74 -19.07
N LEU A 136 18.88 -20.06 -19.98
CA LEU A 136 18.49 -20.60 -21.30
C LEU A 136 19.54 -20.36 -22.39
N ALA A 137 20.56 -19.53 -22.13
CA ALA A 137 21.56 -19.15 -23.12
C ALA A 137 22.80 -20.05 -23.17
N SER A 138 22.88 -21.09 -22.31
CA SER A 138 24.08 -21.95 -22.20
C SER A 138 23.91 -23.35 -22.81
N ALA A 139 22.96 -23.53 -23.73
CA ALA A 139 22.78 -24.78 -24.47
C ALA A 139 22.93 -24.56 -25.97
N GLU A 140 24.17 -24.32 -26.42
CA GLU A 140 24.65 -24.64 -27.77
C GLU A 140 26.05 -25.27 -27.69
#